data_AF-A0A015JT17-F1
#
_entry.id   AF-A0A015JT17-F1
#
_cell.length_a   1.000
_cell.length_b   1.000
_cell.length_c   1.000
_cell.angle_alpha   90.00
_cell.angle_beta   90.00
_cell.angle_gamma   90.00
#
_symmetry.space_group_name_H-M   'P 1'
#
loop_
_entity.id
_entity.type
_entity.pdbx_description
1 polymer ?
#
loop_
_entity_poly.entity_id
_entity_poly.type
_entity_poly.pdbx_seq_one_letter_code
_entity_poly.pdbx_strand_id
1 'polypeptide(L)'
;MISAIKDYGSPNGWNAETFEFLHKAYIKDPYRMSNKRNVNPQILGTVMRKLTLQEVYKTIFLNKPRHFYQSNEVILYKNYNNIPFRLIETTVNELKVREGPPEIIDGLEHFLEALSEYLKIMPDLNDEGNIIDMMETAIISLYESVRLTNGKFV
;
A
#
# COMPACT_ATOMS: atom_id res chain seq x y z
N MET A 1 33.50 -13.70 -16.42
CA MET A 1 33.17 -13.96 -15.00
C MET A 1 34.45 -13.78 -14.20
N ILE A 2 34.47 -12.89 -13.22
CA ILE A 2 35.69 -12.58 -12.42
C ILE A 2 35.94 -13.76 -11.47
N SER A 3 37.18 -14.24 -11.37
CA SER A 3 37.56 -15.39 -10.53
C SER A 3 37.09 -15.25 -9.08
N ALA A 4 37.24 -14.06 -8.50
CA ALA A 4 36.82 -13.76 -7.13
C ALA A 4 35.31 -14.01 -6.86
N ILE A 5 34.43 -13.76 -7.84
CA ILE A 5 32.98 -13.97 -7.67
C ILE A 5 32.64 -15.47 -7.71
N LYS A 6 33.43 -16.25 -8.45
CA LYS A 6 33.28 -17.71 -8.54
C LYS A 6 33.72 -18.39 -7.24
N ASP A 7 34.79 -17.89 -6.63
CA ASP A 7 35.44 -18.51 -5.48
C ASP A 7 34.83 -18.05 -4.13
N TYR A 8 34.31 -16.82 -4.06
CA TYR A 8 33.83 -16.21 -2.82
C TYR A 8 32.37 -15.73 -2.84
N GLY A 9 31.68 -15.84 -3.98
CA GLY A 9 30.34 -15.30 -4.16
C GLY A 9 30.32 -13.77 -4.31
N SER A 10 29.13 -13.22 -4.52
CA SER A 10 28.94 -11.77 -4.57
C SER A 10 29.05 -11.18 -3.15
N PRO A 11 29.78 -10.07 -2.94
CA PRO A 11 29.88 -9.42 -1.63
C PRO A 11 28.54 -9.07 -0.99
N ASN A 12 27.49 -8.94 -1.82
CA ASN A 12 26.15 -8.53 -1.40
C ASN A 12 25.18 -9.72 -1.32
N GLY A 13 25.65 -10.96 -1.51
CA GLY A 13 24.83 -12.18 -1.57
C GLY A 13 23.98 -12.33 -2.84
N TRP A 14 24.01 -11.35 -3.76
CA TRP A 14 23.24 -11.41 -5.00
C TRP A 14 24.03 -12.11 -6.10
N ASN A 15 23.49 -13.21 -6.62
CA ASN A 15 24.08 -13.87 -7.77
C ASN A 15 23.91 -13.02 -9.05
N ALA A 16 24.67 -13.36 -10.09
CA ALA A 16 24.63 -12.62 -11.35
C ALA A 16 23.25 -12.65 -12.02
N GLU A 17 22.47 -13.70 -11.80
CA GLU A 17 21.11 -13.86 -12.33
C GLU A 17 20.15 -12.82 -11.73
N THR A 18 20.21 -12.57 -10.42
CA THR A 18 19.43 -11.52 -9.75
C THR A 18 19.78 -10.16 -10.30
N PHE A 19 21.07 -9.87 -10.48
CA PHE A 19 21.50 -8.59 -11.07
C PHE A 19 21.02 -8.44 -12.52
N GLU A 20 21.13 -9.50 -13.33
CA GLU A 20 20.67 -9.50 -14.72
C GLU A 20 19.16 -9.32 -14.81
N PHE A 21 18.39 -9.98 -13.95
CA PHE A 21 16.94 -9.87 -13.86
C PHE A 21 16.52 -8.43 -13.51
N LEU A 22 17.08 -7.86 -12.44
CA LEU A 22 16.77 -6.50 -12.01
C LEU A 22 17.13 -5.48 -13.09
N HIS A 23 18.30 -5.60 -13.69
CA HIS A 23 18.73 -4.72 -14.76
C HIS A 23 17.83 -4.84 -16.00
N LYS A 24 17.34 -6.04 -16.35
CA LYS A 24 16.35 -6.20 -17.43
C LYS A 24 15.04 -5.48 -17.08
N ALA A 25 14.44 -5.80 -15.94
CA ALA A 25 13.12 -5.34 -15.55
C ALA A 25 13.05 -3.82 -15.32
N TYR A 26 14.05 -3.24 -14.66
CA TYR A 26 14.00 -1.85 -14.21
C TYR A 26 14.77 -0.87 -15.10
N ILE A 27 15.73 -1.34 -15.90
CA ILE A 27 16.52 -0.47 -16.78
C ILE A 27 16.19 -0.74 -18.24
N LYS A 28 16.32 -2.00 -18.70
CA LYS A 28 16.20 -2.30 -20.13
C LYS A 28 14.77 -2.23 -20.64
N ASP A 29 13.79 -2.70 -19.87
CA ASP A 29 12.38 -2.69 -20.29
C ASP A 29 11.81 -1.25 -20.36
N PRO A 30 12.00 -0.38 -19.35
CA PRO A 30 11.59 1.02 -19.46
C PRO A 30 12.30 1.76 -20.59
N TYR A 31 13.60 1.52 -20.79
CA TYR A 31 14.35 2.10 -21.90
C TYR A 31 13.81 1.63 -23.27
N ARG A 32 13.46 0.34 -23.41
CA ARG A 32 12.86 -0.18 -24.64
C ARG A 32 11.47 0.41 -24.90
N MET A 33 10.68 0.60 -23.85
CA MET A 33 9.36 1.22 -23.92
C MET A 33 9.40 2.71 -24.26
N SER A 34 10.47 3.42 -23.88
CA SER A 34 10.65 4.86 -24.18
C SER A 34 11.49 5.14 -25.42
N ASN A 35 12.13 4.11 -26.00
CA ASN A 35 12.89 4.24 -27.23
C ASN A 35 11.95 4.56 -28.39
N LYS A 36 12.35 5.49 -29.28
CA LYS A 36 11.60 5.95 -30.45
C LYS A 36 11.43 4.89 -31.56
N ARG A 37 11.64 3.61 -31.27
CA ARG A 37 11.32 2.51 -32.19
C ARG A 37 9.85 2.15 -32.00
N ASN A 38 9.06 2.14 -33.08
CA ASN A 38 7.61 1.88 -33.03
C ASN A 38 6.81 2.93 -32.24
N VAL A 39 7.10 4.21 -32.49
CA VAL A 39 6.42 5.36 -31.86
C VAL A 39 4.90 5.27 -31.98
N ASN A 40 4.37 4.89 -33.15
CA ASN A 40 2.92 4.83 -33.37
C ASN A 40 2.22 3.81 -32.45
N PRO A 41 2.66 2.54 -32.36
CA PRO A 41 2.15 1.60 -31.35
C PRO A 41 2.28 2.08 -29.90
N GLN A 42 3.36 2.77 -29.54
CA GLN A 42 3.55 3.29 -28.18
C GLN A 42 2.59 4.44 -27.86
N ILE A 43 2.41 5.38 -28.81
CA ILE A 43 1.45 6.48 -28.69
C ILE A 43 0.04 5.89 -28.57
N LEU A 44 -0.32 4.93 -29.44
CA LEU A 44 -1.63 4.29 -29.39
C LEU A 44 -1.84 3.57 -28.05
N GLY A 45 -0.87 2.79 -27.58
CA GLY A 45 -0.96 2.11 -26.28
C GLY A 45 -1.08 3.08 -25.11
N THR A 46 -0.39 4.22 -25.16
CA THR A 46 -0.47 5.27 -24.14
C THR A 46 -1.83 5.97 -24.15
N VAL A 47 -2.34 6.32 -25.33
CA VAL A 47 -3.66 6.94 -25.51
C VAL A 47 -4.76 5.98 -25.08
N MET A 48 -4.71 4.71 -25.51
CA MET A 48 -5.66 3.67 -25.10
C MET A 48 -5.64 3.46 -23.60
N ARG A 49 -4.47 3.35 -22.97
CA ARG A 49 -4.36 3.25 -21.51
C ARG A 49 -4.99 4.45 -20.81
N LYS A 50 -4.74 5.66 -21.30
CA LYS A 50 -5.32 6.88 -20.74
C LYS A 50 -6.85 6.92 -20.88
N LEU A 51 -7.37 6.54 -22.04
CA LEU A 51 -8.82 6.47 -22.29
C LEU A 51 -9.49 5.38 -21.45
N THR A 52 -8.90 4.19 -21.33
CA THR A 52 -9.39 3.12 -20.47
C THR A 52 -9.41 3.55 -19.01
N LEU A 53 -8.36 4.21 -18.52
CA LEU A 53 -8.33 4.76 -17.16
C LEU A 53 -9.39 5.84 -16.95
N GLN A 54 -9.62 6.71 -17.93
CA GLN A 54 -10.68 7.71 -17.87
C GLN A 54 -12.09 7.09 -17.88
N GLU A 55 -12.31 6.01 -18.64
CA GLU A 55 -13.60 5.34 -18.71
C GLU A 55 -13.89 4.54 -17.45
N VAL A 56 -12.88 3.83 -16.93
CA VAL A 56 -12.91 3.21 -15.60
C VAL A 56 -13.18 4.29 -14.54
N TYR A 57 -12.56 5.46 -14.66
CA TYR A 57 -12.84 6.56 -13.74
C TYR A 57 -14.30 7.05 -13.83
N LYS A 58 -14.84 7.29 -15.02
CA LYS A 58 -16.24 7.74 -15.17
C LYS A 58 -17.24 6.70 -14.66
N THR A 59 -17.03 5.44 -14.98
CA THR A 59 -17.93 4.33 -14.60
C THR A 59 -17.90 4.06 -13.10
N ILE A 60 -16.74 4.20 -12.45
CA ILE A 60 -16.58 3.97 -11.00
C ILE A 60 -16.95 5.22 -10.19
N PHE A 61 -16.61 6.43 -10.65
CA PHE A 61 -16.71 7.66 -9.84
C PHE A 61 -17.88 8.59 -10.20
N LEU A 62 -18.37 8.63 -11.46
CA LEU A 62 -19.45 9.57 -11.85
C LEU A 62 -20.86 8.99 -11.78
N ASN A 63 -21.02 7.66 -11.78
CA ASN A 63 -22.33 6.99 -11.76
C ASN A 63 -22.86 6.64 -10.34
N LYS A 64 -22.31 7.26 -9.27
CA LYS A 64 -22.89 7.21 -7.92
C LYS A 64 -23.36 8.60 -7.46
N PRO A 65 -24.43 8.68 -6.63
CA PRO A 65 -25.11 9.93 -6.34
C PRO A 65 -24.16 10.92 -5.68
N ARG A 66 -24.17 12.15 -6.24
CA ARG A 66 -23.42 13.32 -5.83
C ARG A 66 -23.52 13.50 -4.32
N HIS A 67 -22.41 13.37 -3.60
CA HIS A 67 -22.03 14.18 -2.43
C HIS A 67 -20.65 13.67 -1.99
N PHE A 68 -19.56 14.17 -2.55
CA PHE A 68 -18.26 14.07 -1.88
C PHE A 68 -17.36 15.24 -2.29
N TYR A 69 -16.77 15.83 -1.26
CA TYR A 69 -15.94 17.02 -1.29
C TYR A 69 -14.66 16.78 -2.08
N GLN A 70 -14.22 17.82 -2.79
CA GLN A 70 -13.01 17.84 -3.60
C GLN A 70 -11.78 17.83 -2.67
N SER A 71 -11.10 16.68 -2.54
CA SER A 71 -9.71 16.63 -2.09
C SER A 71 -8.84 16.11 -3.23
N ASN A 72 -7.70 16.76 -3.48
CA ASN A 72 -6.78 16.48 -4.58
C ASN A 72 -5.88 15.26 -4.34
N GLU A 73 -6.22 14.40 -3.38
CA GLU A 73 -5.46 13.20 -3.09
C GLU A 73 -6.05 12.04 -3.90
N VAL A 74 -5.25 11.49 -4.80
CA VAL A 74 -5.63 10.31 -5.59
C VAL A 74 -5.68 9.11 -4.66
N ILE A 75 -6.86 8.84 -4.12
CA ILE A 75 -7.11 7.66 -3.29
C ILE A 75 -7.19 6.44 -4.23
N LEU A 76 -6.08 5.71 -4.35
CA LEU A 76 -5.92 4.53 -5.22
C LEU A 76 -6.67 3.28 -4.73
N TYR A 77 -7.42 3.40 -3.64
CA TYR A 77 -8.09 2.29 -3.00
C TYR A 77 -9.52 2.68 -2.62
N LYS A 78 -10.44 1.73 -2.70
CA LYS A 78 -11.80 1.95 -2.18
C LYS A 78 -11.71 1.89 -0.65
N ASN A 79 -12.16 2.94 0.03
CA ASN A 79 -12.39 2.88 1.47
C ASN A 79 -13.41 1.77 1.73
N TYR A 80 -12.94 0.71 2.38
CA TYR A 80 -13.75 -0.44 2.74
C TYR A 80 -14.54 -0.12 4.00
N ASN A 81 -13.87 0.43 5.02
CA ASN A 81 -14.48 0.84 6.28
C ASN A 81 -13.66 1.89 7.01
N ASN A 82 -14.31 2.66 7.86
CA ASN A 82 -13.69 3.58 8.79
C ASN A 82 -14.01 3.12 10.21
N ILE A 83 -12.98 2.81 10.98
CA ILE A 83 -13.11 2.30 12.34
C ILE A 83 -12.57 3.36 13.30
N PRO A 84 -13.42 3.97 14.14
CA PRO A 84 -12.94 4.79 15.26
C PRO A 84 -11.97 4.02 16.12
N PHE A 85 -10.80 4.60 16.40
CA PHE A 85 -9.72 3.94 17.13
C PHE A 85 -10.19 3.40 18.49
N ARG A 86 -10.96 4.21 19.24
CA ARG A 86 -11.54 3.86 20.55
C ARG A 86 -12.37 2.57 20.56
N LEU A 87 -12.96 2.18 19.42
CA LEU A 87 -13.75 0.95 19.33
C LEU A 87 -12.89 -0.30 19.39
N ILE A 88 -11.61 -0.24 19.02
CA ILE A 88 -10.74 -1.42 18.98
C ILE A 88 -10.50 -1.96 20.40
N GLU A 89 -10.11 -1.09 21.32
CA GLU A 89 -9.89 -1.45 22.72
C GLU A 89 -11.17 -2.00 23.38
N THR A 90 -12.31 -1.35 23.12
CA THR A 90 -13.62 -1.82 23.60
C THR A 90 -13.94 -3.21 23.03
N THR A 91 -13.68 -3.44 21.74
CA THR A 91 -13.90 -4.74 21.08
C THR A 91 -13.01 -5.83 21.66
N VAL A 92 -11.73 -5.55 21.91
CA VAL A 92 -10.81 -6.52 22.53
C VAL A 92 -11.30 -6.91 23.92
N ASN A 93 -11.72 -5.94 24.73
CA ASN A 93 -12.26 -6.21 26.07
C ASN A 93 -13.57 -7.01 26.02
N GLU A 94 -14.47 -6.70 25.10
CA GLU A 94 -15.69 -7.48 24.88
C GLU A 94 -15.40 -8.93 24.45
N LEU A 95 -14.43 -9.13 23.57
CA LEU A 95 -14.03 -10.47 23.13
C LEU A 95 -13.42 -11.28 24.27
N LYS A 96 -12.64 -10.65 25.16
CA LYS A 96 -12.12 -11.31 26.37
C LYS A 96 -13.25 -11.75 27.31
N VAL A 97 -14.24 -10.89 27.55
CA VAL A 97 -15.40 -11.20 28.42
C VAL A 97 -16.24 -12.33 27.83
N ARG A 98 -16.37 -12.37 26.50
CA ARG A 98 -17.16 -13.39 25.79
C ARG A 98 -16.40 -14.68 25.47
N GLU A 99 -15.14 -14.81 25.91
CA GLU A 99 -14.26 -15.93 25.58
C GLU A 99 -14.18 -16.17 24.05
N GLY A 100 -13.95 -15.08 23.29
CA GLY A 100 -13.75 -15.13 21.85
C GLY A 100 -12.49 -15.90 21.44
N PRO A 101 -12.28 -16.11 20.13
CA PRO A 101 -11.14 -16.89 19.63
C PRO A 101 -9.81 -16.29 20.13
N PRO A 102 -8.96 -17.08 20.82
CA PRO A 102 -7.77 -16.55 21.49
C PRO A 102 -6.77 -15.95 20.49
N GLU A 103 -6.66 -16.51 19.28
CA GLU A 103 -5.77 -16.00 18.24
C GLU A 103 -6.19 -14.60 17.75
N ILE A 104 -7.50 -14.32 17.75
CA ILE A 104 -8.02 -13.00 17.37
C ILE A 104 -7.75 -11.99 18.49
N ILE A 105 -7.96 -12.39 19.74
CA ILE A 105 -7.69 -11.54 20.90
C ILE A 105 -6.20 -11.19 20.95
N ASP A 106 -5.31 -12.20 20.91
CA ASP A 106 -3.86 -12.00 20.90
C ASP A 106 -3.42 -11.13 19.72
N GLY A 107 -3.97 -11.37 18.52
CA GLY A 107 -3.64 -10.58 17.34
C GLY A 107 -4.02 -9.11 17.47
N LEU A 108 -5.19 -8.82 18.05
CA LEU A 108 -5.65 -7.44 18.28
C LEU A 108 -4.87 -6.76 19.41
N GLU A 109 -4.44 -7.48 20.44
CA GLU A 109 -3.57 -6.96 21.49
C GLU A 109 -2.20 -6.55 20.96
N HIS A 110 -1.54 -7.43 20.18
CA HIS A 110 -0.27 -7.10 19.54
C HIS A 110 -0.42 -5.92 18.56
N PHE A 111 -1.56 -5.84 17.86
CA PHE A 111 -1.84 -4.69 17.00
C PHE A 111 -1.94 -3.39 17.80
N LEU A 112 -2.66 -3.38 18.93
CA LEU A 112 -2.77 -2.21 19.80
C LEU A 112 -1.41 -1.79 20.38
N GLU A 113 -0.58 -2.74 20.80
CA GLU A 113 0.77 -2.47 21.29
C GLU A 113 1.66 -1.86 20.21
N ALA A 114 1.72 -2.47 19.02
CA ALA A 114 2.50 -1.97 17.89
C ALA A 114 2.06 -0.55 17.47
N LEU A 115 0.76 -0.29 17.54
CA LEU A 115 0.18 1.01 17.21
C LEU A 115 0.53 2.07 18.27
N SER A 116 0.52 1.71 19.55
CA SER A 116 0.99 2.60 20.62
C SER A 116 2.45 3.00 20.43
N GLU A 117 3.33 2.03 20.13
CA GLU A 117 4.74 2.32 19.85
C GLU A 117 4.93 3.19 18.60
N TYR A 118 4.15 2.94 17.54
CA TYR A 118 4.18 3.77 16.34
C TYR A 118 3.81 5.24 16.63
N LEU A 119 2.78 5.47 17.44
CA LEU A 119 2.33 6.82 17.78
C LEU A 119 3.38 7.59 18.61
N LYS A 120 4.18 6.91 19.43
CA LYS A 120 5.30 7.55 20.17
C LYS A 120 6.41 8.07 19.25
N ILE A 121 6.52 7.53 18.04
CA ILE A 121 7.54 7.94 17.06
C ILE A 121 7.06 9.16 16.25
N MET A 122 5.76 9.46 16.26
CA MET A 122 5.20 10.58 15.51
C MET A 122 5.62 11.92 16.13
N PRO A 123 6.36 12.78 15.40
CA PRO A 123 6.98 13.99 15.98
C PRO A 123 5.95 14.99 16.52
N ASP A 124 4.73 15.00 15.97
CA ASP A 124 3.64 15.90 16.38
C ASP A 124 2.85 15.37 17.60
N LEU A 125 3.12 14.14 18.04
CA LEU A 125 2.42 13.44 19.11
C LEU A 125 3.34 13.09 20.29
N ASN A 126 4.48 13.78 20.42
CA ASN A 126 5.45 13.51 21.49
C ASN A 126 4.96 13.85 22.91
N ASP A 127 3.83 14.58 23.04
CA ASP A 127 3.19 14.89 24.30
C ASP A 127 2.04 13.92 24.59
N GLU A 128 2.02 13.29 25.77
CA GLU A 128 0.99 12.32 26.18
C GLU A 128 -0.45 12.86 26.05
N GLY A 129 -0.66 14.15 26.28
CA GLY A 129 -1.97 14.79 26.10
C GLY A 129 -2.46 14.82 24.65
N ASN A 130 -1.54 15.00 23.69
CA ASN A 130 -1.87 15.00 22.27
C ASN A 130 -2.16 13.57 21.76
N ILE A 131 -1.49 12.57 22.33
CA ILE A 131 -1.76 11.16 22.03
C ILE A 131 -3.19 10.78 22.45
N ILE A 132 -3.62 11.18 23.65
CA ILE A 132 -4.96 10.85 24.15
C ILE A 132 -6.05 11.50 23.30
N ASP A 133 -5.92 12.80 22.99
CA ASP A 133 -6.87 13.51 22.12
C ASP A 133 -6.92 12.89 20.72
N MET A 134 -5.77 12.46 20.20
CA MET A 134 -5.70 11.73 18.94
C MET A 134 -6.39 10.37 19.02
N MET A 135 -6.20 9.59 20.09
CA MET A 135 -6.87 8.28 20.25
C MET A 135 -8.40 8.39 20.34
N GLU A 136 -8.92 9.50 20.86
CA GLU A 136 -10.37 9.76 20.91
C GLU A 136 -10.95 10.18 19.56
N THR A 137 -10.16 10.88 18.74
CA THR A 137 -10.62 11.46 17.45
C THR A 137 -10.18 10.67 16.22
N ALA A 138 -9.19 9.79 16.35
CA ALA A 138 -8.59 9.07 15.25
C ALA A 138 -9.52 8.04 14.63
N ILE A 139 -9.46 7.97 13.30
CA ILE A 139 -10.19 7.01 12.48
C ILE A 139 -9.18 6.17 11.71
N ILE A 140 -9.23 4.85 11.94
CA ILE A 140 -8.50 3.89 11.13
C ILE A 140 -9.31 3.66 9.86
N SER A 141 -8.77 4.16 8.74
CA SER A 141 -9.36 3.94 7.43
C SER A 141 -8.84 2.63 6.86
N LEU A 142 -9.73 1.64 6.75
CA LEU A 142 -9.47 0.37 6.10
C LEU A 142 -9.76 0.50 4.61
N TYR A 143 -8.78 0.09 3.83
CA TYR A 143 -8.85 0.18 2.38
C TYR A 143 -8.83 -1.21 1.78
N GLU A 144 -9.54 -1.37 0.67
CA GLU A 144 -9.52 -2.62 -0.09
C GLU A 144 -8.08 -2.95 -0.47
N SER A 145 -7.60 -4.14 -0.07
CA SER A 145 -6.24 -4.56 -0.37
C SER A 145 -6.09 -4.73 -1.87
N VAL A 146 -5.16 -4.01 -2.48
CA VAL A 146 -4.83 -4.22 -3.90
C VAL A 146 -3.66 -5.19 -3.98
N ARG A 147 -3.79 -6.26 -4.76
CA ARG A 147 -2.70 -7.22 -4.96
C ARG A 147 -1.92 -6.85 -6.20
N LEU A 148 -0.61 -6.73 -6.06
CA LEU A 148 0.29 -6.62 -7.21
C LEU A 148 0.59 -8.02 -7.72
N THR A 149 0.09 -8.36 -8.92
CA THR A 149 0.52 -9.57 -9.64
C THR A 149 1.24 -9.14 -10.90
N ASN A 150 2.51 -9.57 -11.05
CA ASN A 150 3.37 -9.22 -12.18
C ASN A 150 3.45 -7.70 -12.47
N GLY A 151 3.54 -6.89 -11.42
CA GLY A 151 3.65 -5.43 -11.54
C GLY A 151 2.38 -4.72 -12.02
N LYS A 152 1.23 -5.39 -12.00
CA LYS A 152 -0.09 -4.81 -12.28
C LYS A 152 -0.97 -4.93 -11.05
N PHE A 153 -1.73 -3.87 -10.78
CA PHE A 153 -2.80 -3.89 -9.78
C PHE A 153 -3.91 -4.83 -10.29
N VAL A 154 -4.29 -5.80 -9.45
CA VAL A 154 -5.41 -6.73 -9.67
C VAL A 154 -6.37 -6.63 -8.50
#